data_AF-A0A1G3KY07-F1
#
_entry.id   AF-A0A1G3KY07-F1
#
_cell.length_a   1.000
_cell.length_b   1.000
_cell.length_c   1.000
_cell.angle_alpha   90.00
_cell.angle_beta   90.00
_cell.angle_gamma   90.00
#
_symmetry.space_group_name_H-M   'P 1'
#
loop_
_entity.id
_entity.type
_entity.pdbx_description
1 polymer ?
#
loop_
_entity_poly.entity_id
_entity_poly.type
_entity_poly.pdbx_seq_one_letter_code
_entity_poly.pdbx_strand_id
1 'polypeptide(L)'
;MILDLKSPDIAHDLALNYCNQGKFQEAVLMLERVREKDMRILSLLAECYDILRLNEKKLKTLQRIAVAFPLKNNLNNLIKESKKQKKTSLAFRFSRIGSIRFPYDPDFKKELIDILIKSEKYTIARRLVKLYRNFIGEEKTLFYKGLIYQETGRKIKTLFIFRKMTQKYPFNILYRYFLSTAYQALHFYRKSENELIFVKDFLKNIPKLMQFRNEEQDTLTAVLQQMWDEVK
;
A
#
# COMPACT_ATOMS: atom_id res chain seq x y z
N MET A 1 42.75 -5.94 21.86
CA MET A 1 41.75 -6.93 22.34
C MET A 1 40.80 -7.20 21.18
N ILE A 2 40.92 -8.35 20.52
CA ILE A 2 39.99 -8.72 19.43
C ILE A 2 38.73 -9.23 20.13
N LEU A 3 37.70 -8.38 20.21
CA LEU A 3 36.39 -8.82 20.69
C LEU A 3 35.93 -9.97 19.80
N ASP A 4 35.52 -11.09 20.41
CA ASP A 4 34.94 -12.20 19.67
C ASP A 4 33.54 -11.76 19.18
N LEU A 5 33.53 -11.15 17.99
CA LEU A 5 32.34 -10.65 17.29
C LEU A 5 31.37 -11.78 16.89
N LYS A 6 31.59 -13.02 17.35
CA LYS A 6 30.67 -14.14 17.15
C LYS A 6 29.45 -14.06 18.07
N SER A 7 29.50 -13.34 19.19
CA SER A 7 28.31 -13.18 20.02
C SER A 7 27.32 -12.21 19.35
N PRO A 8 26.11 -12.66 19.01
CA PRO A 8 25.09 -11.82 18.38
C PRO A 8 24.67 -10.64 19.28
N ASP A 9 24.61 -10.82 20.60
CA ASP A 9 24.25 -9.76 21.54
C ASP A 9 25.32 -8.65 21.55
N ILE A 10 26.60 -9.02 21.64
CA ILE A 10 27.71 -8.05 21.61
C ILE A 10 27.75 -7.31 20.27
N ALA A 11 27.56 -8.03 19.16
CA ALA A 11 27.55 -7.42 17.83
C ALA A 11 26.35 -6.47 17.64
N HIS A 12 25.18 -6.83 18.18
CA HIS A 12 24.01 -5.96 18.19
C HIS A 12 24.26 -4.67 18.97
N ASP A 13 24.72 -4.77 20.22
CA ASP A 13 24.92 -3.60 21.09
C ASP A 13 26.01 -2.66 20.56
N LEU A 14 27.08 -3.22 20.01
CA LEU A 14 28.15 -2.44 19.40
C LEU A 14 27.70 -1.77 18.09
N ALA A 15 26.91 -2.46 17.26
CA ALA A 15 26.31 -1.86 16.07
C ALA A 15 25.32 -0.75 16.42
N LEU A 16 24.53 -0.90 17.49
CA LEU A 16 23.62 0.12 17.99
C LEU A 16 24.40 1.37 18.44
N ASN A 17 25.51 1.19 19.15
CA ASN A 17 26.40 2.28 19.52
C ASN A 17 26.98 3.01 18.29
N TYR A 18 27.36 2.28 17.23
CA TYR A 18 27.76 2.91 15.98
C TYR A 18 26.63 3.70 15.31
N CYS A 19 25.40 3.17 15.31
CA CYS A 19 24.23 3.88 14.79
C CYS A 19 23.97 5.19 15.54
N ASN A 20 24.06 5.17 16.88
CA ASN A 20 23.90 6.36 17.71
C ASN A 20 24.98 7.44 17.45
N GLN A 21 26.15 7.03 16.94
CA GLN A 21 27.22 7.94 16.52
C GLN A 21 27.11 8.37 15.04
N GLY A 22 26.07 7.94 14.31
CA GLY A 22 25.93 8.19 12.87
C GLY A 22 26.85 7.36 11.97
N LYS A 23 27.56 6.37 12.53
CA LYS A 23 28.51 5.48 11.85
C LYS A 23 27.81 4.26 11.24
N PHE A 24 26.88 4.53 10.33
CA PHE A 24 26.00 3.48 9.78
C PHE A 24 26.74 2.47 8.90
N GLN A 25 27.84 2.85 8.24
CA GLN A 25 28.60 1.94 7.39
C GLN A 25 29.34 0.88 8.24
N GLU A 26 29.92 1.30 9.36
CA GLU A 26 30.61 0.43 10.31
C GLU A 26 29.62 -0.50 11.01
N ALA A 27 28.44 0.01 11.38
CA ALA A 27 27.35 -0.80 11.90
C ALA A 27 26.94 -1.90 10.91
N VAL A 28 26.77 -1.58 9.63
CA VAL A 28 26.46 -2.57 8.57
C VAL A 28 27.55 -3.63 8.45
N LEU A 29 28.82 -3.22 8.37
CA LEU A 29 29.95 -4.16 8.25
C LEU A 29 30.02 -5.14 9.42
N MET A 30 29.66 -4.67 10.61
CA MET A 30 29.59 -5.49 11.82
C MET A 30 28.41 -6.47 11.75
N LEU A 31 27.21 -5.98 11.46
CA LEU A 31 25.99 -6.78 11.42
C LEU A 31 26.01 -7.81 10.29
N GLU A 32 26.59 -7.51 9.12
CA GLU A 32 26.73 -8.47 8.01
C GLU A 32 27.67 -9.66 8.35
N ARG A 33 28.61 -9.47 9.28
CA ARG A 33 29.53 -10.54 9.72
C ARG A 33 28.85 -11.54 10.64
N VAL A 34 27.78 -11.14 11.32
CA VAL A 34 27.00 -12.05 12.15
C VAL A 34 26.12 -12.89 11.23
N ARG A 35 26.48 -14.18 11.06
CA ARG A 35 25.72 -15.12 10.20
C ARG A 35 24.35 -15.50 10.75
N GLU A 36 23.96 -14.96 11.90
CA GLU A 36 22.77 -15.38 12.59
C GLU A 36 21.48 -14.85 11.96
N LYS A 37 20.40 -15.58 12.24
CA LYS A 37 19.05 -15.21 11.90
C LYS A 37 18.36 -14.56 13.10
N ASP A 38 19.07 -13.77 13.91
CA ASP A 38 18.44 -13.01 15.00
C ASP A 38 17.60 -11.86 14.41
N MET A 39 16.34 -11.75 14.85
CA MET A 39 15.42 -10.72 14.38
C MET A 39 15.92 -9.31 14.71
N ARG A 40 16.57 -9.10 15.86
CA ARG A 40 17.09 -7.80 16.31
C ARG A 40 18.20 -7.31 15.37
N ILE A 41 19.17 -8.18 15.10
CA ILE A 41 20.28 -7.91 14.17
C ILE A 41 19.75 -7.58 12.77
N LEU A 42 18.82 -8.40 12.26
CA LEU A 42 18.26 -8.17 10.93
C LEU A 42 17.43 -6.88 10.86
N SER A 43 16.69 -6.55 11.92
CA SER A 43 15.91 -5.30 11.98
C SER A 43 16.82 -4.08 11.97
N LEU A 44 17.84 -4.05 12.84
CA LEU A 44 18.82 -2.97 12.89
C LEU A 44 19.60 -2.84 11.57
N LEU A 45 19.93 -3.96 10.93
CA LEU A 45 20.57 -3.96 9.61
C LEU A 45 19.67 -3.36 8.52
N ALA A 46 18.36 -3.65 8.54
CA ALA A 46 17.40 -3.07 7.61
C ALA A 46 17.24 -1.56 7.80
N GLU A 47 17.26 -1.07 9.05
CA GLU A 47 17.23 0.35 9.38
C GLU A 47 18.49 1.07 8.88
N CYS A 48 19.67 0.49 9.11
CA CYS A 48 20.94 1.03 8.58
C CYS A 48 20.89 1.15 7.05
N TYR A 49 20.36 0.14 6.35
CA TYR A 49 20.20 0.21 4.90
C TYR A 49 19.22 1.28 4.43
N ASP A 50 18.17 1.56 5.21
CA ASP A 50 17.23 2.63 4.88
C ASP A 50 17.91 4.00 4.96
N ILE A 51 18.65 4.25 6.05
CA ILE A 51 19.38 5.50 6.27
C ILE A 51 20.44 5.71 5.18
N LEU A 52 21.16 4.64 4.82
CA LEU A 52 22.15 4.66 3.74
C LEU A 52 21.54 4.64 2.33
N ARG A 53 20.20 4.62 2.20
CA ARG A 53 19.45 4.54 0.94
C ARG A 53 19.81 3.32 0.07
N LEU A 54 20.25 2.24 0.70
CA LEU A 54 20.58 0.96 0.07
C LEU A 54 19.32 0.07 -0.07
N ASN A 55 18.36 0.55 -0.87
CA ASN A 55 17.01 0.00 -0.99
C ASN A 55 16.97 -1.50 -1.30
N GLU A 56 17.80 -2.00 -2.22
CA GLU A 56 17.82 -3.43 -2.56
C GLU A 56 18.30 -4.31 -1.41
N LYS A 57 19.30 -3.85 -0.66
CA LYS A 57 19.81 -4.58 0.51
C LYS A 57 18.77 -4.57 1.63
N LYS A 58 18.12 -3.43 1.89
CA LYS A 58 16.98 -3.32 2.81
C LYS A 58 15.90 -4.35 2.48
N LEU A 59 15.48 -4.41 1.21
CA LEU A 59 14.43 -5.33 0.77
C LEU A 59 14.81 -6.80 0.98
N LYS A 60 16.05 -7.18 0.64
CA LYS A 60 16.57 -8.54 0.89
C LYS A 60 16.59 -8.88 2.38
N THR A 61 16.98 -7.93 3.24
CA THR A 61 16.98 -8.12 4.69
C THR A 61 15.56 -8.28 5.23
N LEU A 62 14.61 -7.43 4.83
CA LEU A 62 13.19 -7.57 5.19
C LEU A 62 12.61 -8.90 4.72
N GLN A 63 13.02 -9.39 3.55
CA GLN A 63 12.63 -10.72 3.06
C GLN A 63 13.15 -11.83 3.97
N ARG A 64 14.41 -11.75 4.43
CA ARG A 64 14.96 -12.70 5.41
C ARG A 64 14.16 -12.69 6.71
N ILE A 65 13.84 -11.50 7.23
CA ILE A 65 13.03 -11.34 8.45
C ILE A 65 11.65 -11.96 8.25
N ALA A 66 10.93 -11.64 7.18
CA ALA A 66 9.57 -12.13 6.95
C ALA A 66 9.50 -13.64 6.76
N VAL A 67 10.56 -14.27 6.22
CA VAL A 67 10.64 -15.73 6.06
C VAL A 67 10.95 -16.41 7.39
N ALA A 68 11.92 -15.89 8.16
CA ALA A 68 12.33 -16.48 9.44
C ALA A 68 11.29 -16.22 10.55
N PHE A 69 10.72 -15.01 10.57
CA PHE A 69 9.80 -14.51 11.58
C PHE A 69 8.56 -13.92 10.91
N PRO A 70 7.59 -14.75 10.51
CA PRO A 70 6.44 -14.33 9.72
C PRO A 70 5.35 -13.65 10.56
N LEU A 71 5.75 -12.69 11.39
CA LEU A 71 4.85 -11.84 12.15
C LEU A 71 4.15 -10.86 11.19
N LYS A 72 2.93 -10.44 11.57
CA LYS A 72 2.13 -9.49 10.78
C LYS A 72 2.93 -8.26 10.37
N ASN A 73 3.62 -7.62 11.32
CA ASN A 73 4.39 -6.40 11.08
C ASN A 73 5.54 -6.62 10.10
N ASN A 74 6.24 -7.75 10.20
CA ASN A 74 7.35 -8.08 9.31
C ASN A 74 6.88 -8.27 7.86
N LEU A 75 5.74 -8.94 7.67
CA LEU A 75 5.12 -9.08 6.35
C LEU A 75 4.65 -7.73 5.80
N ASN A 76 4.00 -6.91 6.62
CA ASN A 76 3.53 -5.58 6.21
C ASN A 76 4.69 -4.67 5.78
N ASN A 77 5.77 -4.64 6.55
CA ASN A 77 6.96 -3.87 6.23
C ASN A 77 7.57 -4.32 4.89
N LEU A 78 7.68 -5.63 4.67
CA LEU A 78 8.17 -6.17 3.40
C LEU A 78 7.25 -5.83 2.22
N ILE A 79 5.93 -5.96 2.37
CA ILE A 79 4.97 -5.66 1.31
C ILE A 79 5.03 -4.17 0.95
N LYS A 80 5.07 -3.29 1.97
CA LYS A 80 5.18 -1.84 1.79
C LYS A 80 6.46 -1.47 1.04
N GLU A 81 7.60 -1.98 1.47
CA GLU A 81 8.89 -1.73 0.82
C GLU A 81 8.93 -2.30 -0.61
N SER A 82 8.36 -3.50 -0.82
CA SER A 82 8.25 -4.11 -2.15
C SER A 82 7.44 -3.22 -3.11
N LYS A 83 6.35 -2.61 -2.64
CA LYS A 83 5.54 -1.66 -3.43
C LYS A 83 6.31 -0.39 -3.74
N LYS A 84 7.00 0.19 -2.75
CA LYS A 84 7.85 1.37 -2.92
C LYS A 84 8.89 1.15 -4.03
N GLN A 85 9.47 -0.03 -4.10
CA GLN A 85 10.45 -0.43 -5.11
C GLN A 85 9.84 -1.02 -6.39
N LYS A 86 8.53 -0.93 -6.60
CA LYS A 86 7.79 -1.48 -7.76
C LYS A 86 8.03 -2.98 -7.99
N LYS A 87 8.37 -3.74 -6.94
CA LYS A 87 8.54 -5.21 -6.97
C LYS A 87 7.19 -5.91 -6.75
N THR A 88 6.27 -5.72 -7.68
CA THR A 88 4.86 -6.17 -7.59
C THR A 88 4.71 -7.68 -7.37
N SER A 89 5.57 -8.51 -7.97
CA SER A 89 5.54 -9.97 -7.80
C SER A 89 5.87 -10.40 -6.36
N LEU A 90 6.82 -9.71 -5.72
CA LEU A 90 7.22 -9.96 -4.34
C LEU A 90 6.12 -9.53 -3.37
N ALA A 91 5.58 -8.32 -3.57
CA ALA A 91 4.44 -7.82 -2.80
C ALA A 91 3.25 -8.79 -2.90
N PHE A 92 2.90 -9.24 -4.11
CA PHE A 92 1.83 -10.22 -4.31
C PHE A 92 2.08 -11.52 -3.54
N ARG A 93 3.29 -12.09 -3.64
CA ARG A 93 3.65 -13.33 -2.96
C ARG A 93 3.46 -13.22 -1.45
N PHE A 94 3.96 -12.15 -0.85
CA PHE A 94 3.91 -11.98 0.60
C PHE A 94 2.54 -11.51 1.11
N SER A 95 1.76 -10.74 0.34
CA SER A 95 0.35 -10.46 0.65
C SER A 95 -0.48 -11.75 0.63
N ARG A 96 -0.21 -12.65 -0.32
CA ARG A 96 -0.86 -13.98 -0.34
C ARG A 96 -0.48 -14.80 0.89
N ILE A 97 0.81 -14.86 1.26
CA ILE A 97 1.25 -15.56 2.48
C ILE A 97 0.55 -14.98 3.71
N GLY A 98 0.50 -13.64 3.82
CA GLY A 98 -0.21 -12.95 4.90
C GLY A 98 -1.69 -13.29 4.95
N SER A 99 -2.38 -13.33 3.80
CA SER A 99 -3.81 -13.67 3.73
C SER A 99 -4.12 -15.11 4.18
N ILE A 100 -3.16 -16.02 4.03
CA ILE A 100 -3.27 -17.42 4.47
C ILE A 100 -2.94 -17.55 5.95
N ARG A 101 -1.85 -16.92 6.42
CA ARG A 101 -1.40 -17.01 7.81
C ARG A 101 -2.27 -16.21 8.78
N PHE A 102 -2.86 -15.12 8.31
CA PHE A 102 -3.73 -14.24 9.09
C PHE A 102 -5.13 -14.20 8.45
N PRO A 103 -5.90 -15.32 8.54
CA PRO A 103 -7.15 -15.49 7.80
C PRO A 103 -8.26 -14.53 8.22
N TYR A 104 -8.18 -13.93 9.42
CA TYR A 104 -9.15 -12.92 9.88
C TYR A 104 -8.70 -11.48 9.61
N ASP A 105 -7.44 -11.28 9.20
CA ASP A 105 -6.92 -9.95 8.94
C ASP A 105 -7.43 -9.44 7.58
N PRO A 106 -8.20 -8.35 7.56
CA PRO A 106 -8.74 -7.81 6.32
C PRO A 106 -7.68 -7.10 5.47
N ASP A 107 -6.59 -6.64 6.06
CA ASP A 107 -5.64 -5.75 5.38
C ASP A 107 -4.81 -6.50 4.36
N PHE A 108 -4.34 -7.73 4.68
CA PHE A 108 -3.68 -8.59 3.69
C PHE A 108 -4.59 -8.93 2.50
N LYS A 109 -5.91 -9.05 2.72
CA LYS A 109 -6.88 -9.35 1.65
C LYS A 109 -7.10 -8.15 0.75
N LYS A 110 -7.28 -6.95 1.34
CA LYS A 110 -7.39 -5.68 0.60
C LYS A 110 -6.13 -5.46 -0.24
N GLU A 111 -4.96 -5.59 0.38
CA GLU A 111 -3.67 -5.40 -0.29
C GLU A 111 -3.46 -6.38 -1.45
N LEU A 112 -3.83 -7.65 -1.27
CA LEU A 112 -3.78 -8.65 -2.33
C LEU A 112 -4.69 -8.27 -3.52
N ILE A 113 -5.90 -7.77 -3.24
CA ILE A 113 -6.84 -7.30 -4.27
C ILE A 113 -6.29 -6.06 -4.98
N ASP A 114 -5.75 -5.09 -4.23
CA ASP A 114 -5.17 -3.85 -4.76
C ASP A 114 -4.02 -4.15 -5.73
N ILE A 115 -3.12 -5.06 -5.35
CA ILE A 115 -2.00 -5.50 -6.19
C ILE A 115 -2.51 -6.17 -7.47
N LEU A 116 -3.57 -6.97 -7.39
CA LEU A 116 -4.16 -7.63 -8.57
C LEU A 116 -4.84 -6.63 -9.52
N ILE A 117 -5.54 -5.63 -8.98
CA ILE A 117 -6.15 -4.56 -9.79
C ILE A 117 -5.04 -3.74 -10.47
N LYS A 118 -4.00 -3.32 -9.74
CA LYS A 118 -2.86 -2.57 -10.29
C LYS A 118 -2.03 -3.35 -11.32
N SER A 119 -2.09 -4.68 -11.27
CA SER A 119 -1.44 -5.56 -12.27
C SER A 119 -2.40 -6.05 -13.35
N GLU A 120 -3.59 -5.41 -13.47
CA GLU A 120 -4.60 -5.69 -14.47
C GLU A 120 -5.16 -7.13 -14.46
N LYS A 121 -4.94 -7.85 -13.36
CA LYS A 121 -5.42 -9.23 -13.15
C LYS A 121 -6.86 -9.24 -12.64
N TYR A 122 -7.75 -8.57 -13.37
CA TYR A 122 -9.13 -8.30 -12.97
C TYR A 122 -9.99 -9.55 -12.76
N THR A 123 -9.74 -10.62 -13.50
CA THR A 123 -10.44 -11.91 -13.36
C THR A 123 -10.21 -12.53 -11.99
N ILE A 124 -8.95 -12.54 -11.54
CA ILE A 124 -8.54 -13.06 -10.24
C ILE A 124 -9.01 -12.11 -9.13
N ALA A 125 -8.80 -10.80 -9.29
CA ALA A 125 -9.25 -9.79 -8.34
C ALA A 125 -10.75 -9.91 -8.05
N ARG A 126 -11.58 -10.06 -9.10
CA ARG A 126 -13.03 -10.22 -8.96
C ARG A 126 -13.42 -11.47 -8.16
N ARG A 127 -12.71 -12.59 -8.33
CA ARG A 127 -12.93 -13.82 -7.54
C ARG A 127 -12.60 -13.58 -6.07
N LEU A 128 -11.47 -12.93 -5.78
CA LEU A 128 -11.07 -12.62 -4.41
C LEU A 128 -12.00 -11.62 -3.72
N VAL A 129 -12.48 -10.59 -4.42
CA VAL A 129 -13.49 -9.66 -3.88
C VAL A 129 -14.76 -10.41 -3.48
N LYS A 130 -15.20 -11.41 -4.28
CA LYS A 130 -16.36 -12.24 -3.92
C LYS A 130 -16.07 -13.10 -2.69
N LEU A 131 -14.89 -13.73 -2.65
CA LEU A 131 -14.46 -14.61 -1.56
C LEU A 131 -14.31 -13.86 -0.23
N TYR A 132 -13.73 -12.66 -0.27
CA TYR A 132 -13.37 -11.89 0.92
C TYR A 132 -14.38 -10.82 1.31
N ARG A 133 -15.56 -10.78 0.67
CA ARG A 133 -16.58 -9.73 0.88
C ARG A 133 -16.92 -9.47 2.34
N ASN A 134 -16.97 -10.53 3.16
CA ASN A 134 -17.32 -10.42 4.58
C ASN A 134 -16.17 -9.87 5.43
N PHE A 135 -14.92 -10.06 4.99
CA PHE A 135 -13.74 -9.59 5.70
C PHE A 135 -13.41 -8.14 5.36
N ILE A 136 -13.48 -7.77 4.08
CA ILE A 136 -13.10 -6.41 3.63
C ILE A 136 -14.21 -5.37 3.84
N GLY A 137 -15.43 -5.80 4.14
CA GLY A 137 -16.59 -4.94 4.35
C GLY A 137 -17.34 -4.59 3.07
N GLU A 138 -18.59 -4.14 3.22
CA GLU A 138 -19.47 -3.84 2.07
C GLU A 138 -18.93 -2.68 1.22
N GLU A 139 -18.49 -1.59 1.85
CA GLU A 139 -17.96 -0.40 1.18
C GLU A 139 -16.81 -0.76 0.24
N LYS A 140 -15.76 -1.41 0.76
CA LYS A 140 -14.59 -1.83 -0.04
C LYS A 140 -14.97 -2.88 -1.09
N THR A 141 -15.92 -3.76 -0.80
CA THR A 141 -16.44 -4.70 -1.80
C THR A 141 -17.08 -3.98 -2.98
N LEU A 142 -17.88 -2.94 -2.73
CA LEU A 142 -18.47 -2.12 -3.79
C LEU A 142 -17.40 -1.34 -4.53
N PHE A 143 -16.47 -0.72 -3.81
CA PHE A 143 -15.35 0.03 -4.37
C PHE A 143 -14.55 -0.81 -5.38
N TYR A 144 -14.08 -2.00 -4.98
CA TYR A 144 -13.32 -2.86 -5.88
C TYR A 144 -14.14 -3.38 -7.06
N LYS A 145 -15.44 -3.66 -6.87
CA LYS A 145 -16.31 -4.02 -8.00
C LYS A 145 -16.44 -2.87 -9.00
N GLY A 146 -16.58 -1.64 -8.51
CA GLY A 146 -16.67 -0.43 -9.33
C GLY A 146 -15.44 -0.26 -10.19
N LEU A 147 -14.25 -0.28 -9.56
CA LEU A 147 -12.96 -0.20 -10.26
C LEU A 147 -12.79 -1.33 -11.28
N ILE A 148 -13.01 -2.58 -10.90
CA ILE A 148 -12.88 -3.72 -11.82
C ILE A 148 -13.83 -3.59 -13.02
N TYR A 149 -15.06 -3.12 -12.82
CA TYR A 149 -16.00 -2.93 -13.93
C TYR A 149 -15.63 -1.75 -14.82
N GLN A 150 -15.10 -0.67 -14.25
CA GLN A 150 -14.57 0.47 -14.99
C GLN A 150 -13.43 0.03 -15.92
N GLU A 151 -12.41 -0.61 -15.35
CA GLU A 151 -11.24 -1.07 -16.09
C GLU A 151 -11.55 -2.14 -17.14
N THR A 152 -12.57 -2.96 -16.91
CA THR A 152 -13.02 -3.96 -17.90
C THR A 152 -14.04 -3.43 -18.91
N GLY A 153 -14.26 -2.11 -18.97
CA GLY A 153 -15.13 -1.46 -19.95
C GLY A 153 -16.64 -1.70 -19.73
N ARG A 154 -17.06 -2.20 -18.56
CA ARG A 154 -18.46 -2.53 -18.25
C ARG A 154 -19.25 -1.31 -17.76
N LYS A 155 -19.32 -0.29 -18.61
CA LYS A 155 -19.83 1.07 -18.30
C LYS A 155 -21.14 1.10 -17.50
N ILE A 156 -22.16 0.33 -17.90
CA ILE A 156 -23.46 0.29 -17.20
C ILE A 156 -23.33 -0.27 -15.78
N LYS A 157 -22.54 -1.33 -15.59
CA LYS A 157 -22.32 -1.93 -14.26
C LYS A 157 -21.49 -0.99 -13.38
N THR A 158 -20.52 -0.30 -13.95
CA THR A 158 -19.75 0.75 -13.28
C THR A 158 -20.66 1.85 -12.76
N LEU A 159 -21.52 2.41 -13.62
CA LEU A 159 -22.50 3.43 -13.24
C LEU A 159 -23.40 2.95 -12.08
N PHE A 160 -23.94 1.73 -12.18
CA PHE A 160 -24.80 1.18 -11.14
C PHE A 160 -24.08 1.07 -9.79
N ILE A 161 -22.83 0.57 -9.78
CA ILE A 161 -22.07 0.42 -8.55
C ILE A 161 -21.74 1.78 -7.93
N PHE A 162 -21.21 2.73 -8.70
CA PHE A 162 -20.85 4.03 -8.13
C PHE A 162 -22.07 4.85 -7.71
N ARG A 163 -23.19 4.75 -8.42
CA ARG A 163 -24.46 5.35 -7.97
C ARG A 163 -24.92 4.77 -6.63
N LYS A 164 -24.81 3.45 -6.44
CA LYS A 164 -25.11 2.81 -5.16
C LYS A 164 -24.16 3.30 -4.05
N MET A 165 -22.88 3.50 -4.37
CA MET A 165 -21.90 4.02 -3.42
C MET A 165 -22.18 5.47 -3.01
N THR A 166 -22.51 6.36 -3.94
CA THR A 166 -22.85 7.75 -3.61
C THR A 166 -24.17 7.87 -2.86
N GLN A 167 -25.13 6.98 -3.09
CA GLN A 167 -26.35 6.92 -2.27
C GLN A 167 -26.07 6.54 -0.81
N LYS A 168 -25.15 5.60 -0.58
CA LYS A 168 -24.77 5.17 0.78
C LYS A 168 -23.81 6.14 1.47
N TYR A 169 -22.93 6.76 0.71
CA TYR A 169 -21.88 7.65 1.21
C TYR A 169 -21.94 8.99 0.45
N PRO A 170 -23.00 9.80 0.68
CA PRO A 170 -23.30 10.98 -0.14
C PRO A 170 -22.28 12.11 -0.02
N PHE A 171 -21.43 12.12 1.00
CA PHE A 171 -20.38 13.13 1.17
C PHE A 171 -18.98 12.61 0.79
N ASN A 172 -18.87 11.37 0.31
CA ASN A 172 -17.59 10.82 -0.13
C ASN A 172 -17.27 11.34 -1.54
N ILE A 173 -16.41 12.35 -1.63
CA ILE A 173 -16.03 13.00 -2.89
C ILE A 173 -15.40 12.05 -3.91
N LEU A 174 -14.66 11.05 -3.43
CA LEU A 174 -14.02 10.08 -4.31
C LEU A 174 -15.09 9.28 -5.08
N TYR A 175 -16.18 8.91 -4.41
CA TYR A 175 -17.25 8.14 -5.04
C TYR A 175 -18.09 8.99 -6.00
N ARG A 176 -18.26 10.28 -5.71
CA ARG A 176 -18.90 11.23 -6.63
C ARG A 176 -18.06 11.47 -7.87
N TYR A 177 -16.75 11.59 -7.73
CA TYR A 177 -15.82 11.63 -8.86
C TYR A 177 -15.88 10.35 -9.71
N PHE A 178 -15.90 9.17 -9.08
CA PHE A 178 -16.09 7.93 -9.84
C PHE A 178 -17.46 7.83 -10.51
N LEU A 179 -18.50 8.41 -9.91
CA LEU A 179 -19.82 8.50 -10.53
C LEU A 179 -19.83 9.46 -11.73
N SER A 180 -19.13 10.60 -11.65
CA SER A 180 -19.04 11.55 -12.76
C SER A 180 -18.31 10.93 -13.96
N THR A 181 -17.18 10.26 -13.74
CA THR A 181 -16.46 9.54 -14.80
C THR A 181 -17.33 8.44 -15.43
N ALA A 182 -18.14 7.74 -14.63
CA ALA A 182 -19.11 6.76 -15.16
C ALA A 182 -20.23 7.41 -15.98
N TYR A 183 -20.73 8.59 -15.59
CA TYR A 183 -21.70 9.36 -16.38
C TYR A 183 -21.09 9.82 -17.71
N GLN A 184 -19.87 10.36 -17.67
CA GLN A 184 -19.15 10.81 -18.85
C GLN A 184 -18.88 9.67 -19.84
N ALA A 185 -18.47 8.49 -19.36
CA ALA A 185 -18.23 7.32 -20.20
C ALA A 185 -19.49 6.85 -20.97
N LEU A 186 -20.68 7.22 -20.49
CA LEU A 186 -22.00 6.95 -21.10
C LEU A 186 -22.60 8.19 -21.78
N HIS A 187 -21.83 9.26 -21.95
CA HIS A 187 -22.25 10.53 -22.57
C HIS A 187 -23.39 11.27 -21.83
N PHE A 188 -23.56 11.01 -20.53
CA PHE A 188 -24.49 11.75 -19.67
C PHE A 188 -23.83 13.01 -19.08
N TYR A 189 -23.39 13.92 -19.96
CA TYR A 189 -22.54 15.05 -19.59
C TYR A 189 -23.11 15.95 -18.50
N ARG A 190 -24.39 16.34 -18.60
CA ARG A 190 -25.04 17.18 -17.57
C ARG A 190 -25.03 16.55 -16.18
N LYS A 191 -25.20 15.23 -16.08
CA LYS A 191 -25.15 14.52 -14.79
C LYS A 191 -23.72 14.43 -14.27
N SER A 192 -22.75 14.22 -15.16
CA SER A 192 -21.33 14.25 -14.81
C SER A 192 -20.93 15.60 -14.24
N GLU A 193 -21.31 16.68 -14.92
CA GLU A 193 -21.01 18.07 -14.53
C GLU A 193 -21.57 18.41 -13.15
N ASN A 194 -22.82 18.02 -12.85
CA ASN A 194 -23.40 18.23 -11.53
C ASN A 194 -22.59 17.55 -10.40
N GLU A 195 -22.12 16.33 -10.61
CA GLU A 195 -21.28 15.62 -9.64
C GLU A 195 -19.89 16.28 -9.51
N LEU A 196 -19.32 16.76 -10.62
CA LEU A 196 -18.06 17.49 -10.61
C LEU A 196 -18.16 18.84 -9.92
N ILE A 197 -19.26 19.58 -10.08
CA ILE A 197 -19.51 20.83 -9.34
C ILE A 197 -19.48 20.57 -7.84
N PHE A 198 -20.17 19.52 -7.37
CA PHE A 198 -20.11 19.14 -5.96
C PHE A 198 -18.67 18.86 -5.50
N VAL A 199 -17.90 18.09 -6.28
CA VAL A 199 -16.50 17.78 -5.96
C VAL A 199 -15.66 19.06 -5.92
N LYS A 200 -15.83 19.96 -6.90
CA LYS A 200 -15.15 21.26 -7.00
C LYS A 200 -15.42 22.13 -5.78
N ASP A 201 -16.69 22.30 -5.43
CA ASP A 201 -17.12 23.13 -4.31
C ASP A 201 -16.63 22.53 -2.99
N PHE A 202 -16.67 21.21 -2.84
CA PHE A 202 -16.12 20.55 -1.66
C PHE A 202 -14.61 20.79 -1.54
N LEU A 203 -13.83 20.61 -2.60
CA LEU A 203 -12.38 20.82 -2.58
C LEU A 203 -11.99 22.28 -2.31
N LYS A 204 -12.72 23.26 -2.89
CA LYS A 204 -12.50 24.70 -2.63
C LYS A 204 -12.68 25.05 -1.15
N ASN A 205 -13.59 24.36 -0.48
CA ASN A 205 -13.94 24.59 0.93
C ASN A 205 -13.10 23.77 1.92
N ILE A 206 -12.05 23.07 1.47
CA ILE A 206 -11.05 22.42 2.35
C ILE A 206 -9.68 23.10 2.20
N PRO A 207 -9.46 24.36 2.62
CA PRO A 207 -8.18 25.03 2.39
C PRO A 207 -7.02 24.54 3.28
N LYS A 208 -7.17 23.47 4.07
CA LYS A 208 -6.20 23.12 5.14
C LYS A 208 -5.66 21.68 5.17
N LEU A 209 -6.13 20.76 4.33
CA LEU A 209 -5.63 19.36 4.33
C LEU A 209 -4.54 19.07 3.29
N MET A 210 -4.41 19.90 2.24
CA MET A 210 -3.42 19.72 1.16
C MET A 210 -1.99 20.18 1.52
N GLN A 211 -1.79 20.79 2.69
CA GLN A 211 -0.43 21.07 3.20
C GLN A 211 0.28 19.82 3.73
N PHE A 212 -0.41 18.68 3.84
CA PHE A 212 0.22 17.39 4.10
C PHE A 212 0.74 16.78 2.79
N ARG A 213 1.89 17.27 2.32
CA ARG A 213 2.76 16.51 1.42
C ARG A 213 3.29 15.28 2.20
N ASN A 214 2.49 14.23 2.29
CA ASN A 214 3.04 12.93 2.65
C ASN A 214 3.73 12.34 1.42
N GLU A 215 5.01 12.01 1.58
CA GLU A 215 5.91 11.48 0.54
C GLU A 215 5.51 10.09 -0.01
N GLU A 216 4.39 9.54 0.46
CA GLU A 216 3.80 8.33 -0.09
C GLU A 216 2.70 8.69 -1.09
N GLN A 217 3.03 8.57 -2.38
CA GLN A 217 2.08 8.54 -3.49
C GLN A 217 1.14 7.32 -3.34
N ASP A 218 0.20 7.40 -2.41
CA ASP A 218 -0.93 6.51 -2.38
C ASP A 218 -1.86 6.84 -3.55
N THR A 219 -2.54 5.81 -4.07
CA THR A 219 -3.49 5.94 -5.19
C THR A 219 -4.58 6.97 -4.92
N LEU A 220 -4.93 7.20 -3.65
CA LEU A 220 -5.88 8.22 -3.26
C LEU A 220 -5.31 9.63 -3.44
N THR A 221 -4.04 9.86 -3.10
CA THR A 221 -3.35 11.14 -3.31
C THR A 221 -3.20 11.44 -4.80
N ALA A 222 -2.88 10.44 -5.61
CA ALA A 222 -2.82 10.60 -7.07
C ALA A 222 -4.20 10.94 -7.68
N VAL A 223 -5.26 10.27 -7.22
CA VAL A 223 -6.63 10.58 -7.66
C VAL A 223 -7.07 11.96 -7.17
N LEU A 224 -6.76 12.35 -5.93
CA LEU A 224 -7.05 13.70 -5.44
C LEU A 224 -6.26 14.78 -6.17
N GLN A 225 -5.01 14.50 -6.53
CA GLN A 225 -4.19 15.41 -7.33
C GLN A 225 -4.76 15.53 -8.74
N GLN A 226 -5.12 14.43 -9.39
CA GLN A 226 -5.81 14.44 -10.68
C GLN A 226 -7.13 15.23 -10.57
N MET A 227 -7.94 14.96 -9.55
CA MET A 227 -9.17 15.71 -9.27
C MET A 227 -8.86 17.20 -9.11
N TRP A 228 -7.79 17.59 -8.44
CA TRP A 228 -7.41 18.99 -8.27
C TRP A 228 -6.95 19.63 -9.58
N ASP A 229 -6.17 18.92 -10.39
CA ASP A 229 -5.64 19.42 -11.66
C ASP A 229 -6.74 19.54 -12.73
N GLU A 230 -7.74 18.66 -12.75
CA GLU A 230 -8.93 18.76 -13.60
C GLU A 230 -9.90 19.89 -13.17
N VAL A 231 -9.70 20.45 -11.97
CA VAL A 231 -10.55 21.48 -11.39
C VAL A 231 -10.01 22.89 -11.62
N LYS A 232 -8.69 23.03 -11.83
CA LYS A 232 -8.05 24.28 -12.24
C LYS A 232 -8.37 24.63 -13.69
#